data_AF-A0A136KV77-F1
#
_entry.id   AF-A0A136KV77-F1
#
_cell.length_a   1.000
_cell.length_b   1.000
_cell.length_c   1.000
_cell.angle_alpha   90.00
_cell.angle_beta   90.00
_cell.angle_gamma   90.00
#
_symmetry.space_group_name_H-M   'P 1'
#
loop_
_entity.id
_entity.type
_entity.pdbx_description
1 polymer ?
#
loop_
_entity_poly.entity_id
_entity_poly.type
_entity_poly.pdbx_seq_one_letter_code
_entity_poly.pdbx_strand_id
1 'polypeptide(L)'
;MLTAQIKSKQRVAQRGEVLTGGREVNAMLDLVKQETERIESRFLEPACGTGNFLVEILRRKLNEVDRRYKRSRHDWERNAVVAVSSIYGIDIDEENVEDCRDRLFVLFLEFYERRFRQRVRHECREPCGIFWAATSSGATREA
;
A
#
# COMPACT_ATOMS: atom_id res chain seq x y z
N MET A 1 -5.70 15.97 -12.73
CA MET A 1 -6.54 14.89 -13.30
C MET A 1 -7.66 14.59 -12.32
N LEU A 2 -8.91 14.57 -12.77
CA LEU A 2 -10.03 14.08 -11.98
C LEU A 2 -9.87 12.56 -11.82
N THR A 3 -9.53 12.10 -10.62
CA THR A 3 -9.61 10.67 -10.28
C THR A 3 -11.09 10.32 -10.17
N ALA A 4 -11.57 9.40 -11.00
CA ALA A 4 -12.92 8.89 -10.89
C ALA A 4 -13.10 8.25 -9.51
N GLN A 5 -13.98 8.81 -8.66
CA GLN A 5 -14.27 8.29 -7.32
C GLN A 5 -15.15 7.03 -7.37
N ILE A 6 -15.62 6.65 -8.54
CA ILE A 6 -16.54 5.51 -8.73
C ILE A 6 -15.99 4.65 -9.88
N LYS A 7 -15.77 3.36 -9.63
CA LYS A 7 -15.47 2.37 -10.68
C LYS A 7 -16.68 2.14 -11.59
N SER A 8 -17.87 1.92 -11.01
CA SER A 8 -19.13 1.82 -11.76
C SER A 8 -20.35 2.15 -10.89
N LYS A 9 -21.44 2.60 -11.51
CA LYS A 9 -22.72 2.86 -10.80
C LYS A 9 -23.27 1.59 -10.14
N GLN A 10 -23.05 0.43 -10.76
CA GLN A 10 -23.48 -0.87 -10.22
C GLN A 10 -22.76 -1.19 -8.90
N ARG A 11 -21.44 -0.95 -8.83
CA ARG A 11 -20.66 -1.19 -7.60
C ARG A 11 -21.08 -0.26 -6.46
N VAL A 12 -21.42 1.00 -6.77
CA VAL A 12 -22.02 1.92 -5.79
C VAL A 12 -23.36 1.36 -5.27
N ALA A 13 -24.26 0.97 -6.17
CA ALA A 13 -25.59 0.52 -5.79
C ALA A 13 -25.59 -0.83 -5.03
N GLN A 14 -24.69 -1.74 -5.39
CA GLN A 14 -24.66 -3.11 -4.83
C GLN A 14 -23.70 -3.25 -3.64
N ARG A 15 -22.60 -2.50 -3.61
CA ARG A 15 -21.51 -2.65 -2.63
C ARG A 15 -21.23 -1.38 -1.82
N GLY A 16 -21.86 -0.26 -2.17
CA GLY A 16 -21.56 1.03 -1.54
C GLY A 16 -20.15 1.55 -1.86
N GLU A 17 -19.50 1.03 -2.91
CA GLU A 17 -18.11 1.36 -3.19
C GLU A 17 -17.96 2.80 -3.72
N VAL A 18 -17.23 3.63 -2.96
CA VAL A 18 -16.80 4.96 -3.36
C VAL A 18 -15.34 5.13 -2.94
N LEU A 19 -14.48 5.47 -3.90
CA LEU A 19 -13.07 5.70 -3.66
C LEU A 19 -12.84 7.12 -3.13
N THR A 20 -12.25 7.22 -1.94
CA THR A 20 -11.86 8.49 -1.34
C THR A 20 -10.92 9.27 -2.26
N GLY A 21 -11.26 10.53 -2.56
CA GLY A 21 -10.46 11.37 -3.44
C GLY A 21 -9.10 11.75 -2.84
N GLY A 22 -8.11 12.01 -3.69
CA GLY A 22 -6.75 12.32 -3.24
C GLY A 22 -6.65 13.59 -2.38
N ARG A 23 -7.56 14.57 -2.56
CA ARG A 23 -7.64 15.76 -1.72
C ARG A 23 -8.05 15.39 -0.29
N GLU A 24 -9.09 14.59 -0.17
CA GLU A 24 -9.65 14.14 1.11
C GLU A 24 -8.64 13.25 1.85
N VAL A 25 -7.99 12.33 1.14
CA VAL A 25 -6.90 11.49 1.69
C VAL A 25 -5.81 12.35 2.29
N ASN A 26 -5.27 13.31 1.53
CA ASN A 26 -4.18 14.16 2.03
C ASN A 26 -4.62 15.02 3.21
N ALA A 27 -5.80 15.64 3.13
CA ALA A 27 -6.33 16.46 4.23
C ALA A 27 -6.48 15.64 5.53
N MET A 28 -6.97 14.40 5.45
CA MET A 28 -7.09 13.53 6.61
C MET A 28 -5.74 13.08 7.17
N LEU A 29 -4.80 12.70 6.30
CA LEU A 29 -3.46 12.29 6.74
C LEU A 29 -2.65 13.45 7.33
N ASP A 30 -2.92 14.69 6.92
CA ASP A 30 -2.27 15.88 7.48
C ASP A 30 -2.69 16.15 8.93
N LEU A 31 -3.88 15.71 9.37
CA LEU A 31 -4.30 15.77 10.77
C LEU A 31 -3.42 14.92 11.69
N VAL A 32 -2.84 13.85 11.14
CA VAL A 32 -1.97 12.90 11.85
C VAL A 32 -0.56 12.84 11.24
N LYS A 33 -0.10 13.96 10.67
CA LYS A 33 1.14 14.03 9.89
C LYS A 33 2.34 13.43 10.60
N GLN A 34 2.51 13.72 11.89
CA GLN A 34 3.61 13.19 12.71
C GLN A 34 3.65 11.66 12.73
N GLU A 35 2.47 11.01 12.76
CA GLU A 35 2.38 9.56 12.69
C GLU A 35 2.69 9.04 11.28
N THR A 36 2.27 9.74 10.24
CA THR A 36 2.59 9.33 8.85
C THR A 36 4.08 9.47 8.51
N GLU A 37 4.83 10.31 9.24
CA GLU A 37 6.28 10.50 9.08
C GLU A 37 7.11 9.63 10.05
N ARG A 38 6.45 8.91 10.97
CA ARG A 38 7.10 7.89 11.82
C ARG A 38 7.10 6.56 11.08
N ILE A 39 8.26 6.00 10.79
CA ILE A 39 8.41 4.85 9.89
C ILE A 39 7.71 3.61 10.47
N GLU A 40 7.84 3.41 11.77
CA GLU A 40 7.35 2.26 12.53
C GLU A 40 5.91 2.39 13.06
N SER A 41 5.28 3.57 12.95
CA SER A 41 3.89 3.77 13.38
C SER A 41 2.94 2.85 12.61
N ARG A 42 1.95 2.29 13.30
CA ARG A 42 1.04 1.32 12.68
C ARG A 42 -0.25 1.98 12.23
N PHE A 43 -0.67 1.71 11.01
CA PHE A 43 -1.96 2.15 10.46
C PHE A 43 -2.81 0.94 10.08
N LEU A 44 -4.07 0.97 10.48
CA LEU A 44 -5.08 0.00 10.05
C LEU A 44 -6.17 0.76 9.31
N GLU A 45 -6.39 0.38 8.06
CA GLU A 45 -7.49 0.86 7.24
C GLU A 45 -8.53 -0.27 7.14
N PRO A 46 -9.72 -0.11 7.74
CA PRO A 46 -10.87 -0.96 7.49
C PRO A 46 -11.67 -0.47 6.27
N ALA A 47 -11.98 -1.40 5.35
CA ALA A 47 -12.59 -1.15 4.04
C ALA A 47 -11.67 -0.38 3.08
N CYS A 48 -10.46 -0.92 2.86
CA CYS A 48 -9.37 -0.20 2.21
C CYS A 48 -9.56 0.08 0.74
N GLY A 49 -10.55 -0.55 0.11
CA GLY A 49 -10.80 -0.48 -1.31
C GLY A 49 -9.50 -0.72 -2.06
N THR A 50 -9.23 0.13 -3.04
CA THR A 50 -7.98 0.07 -3.83
C THR A 50 -6.76 0.69 -3.12
N GLY A 51 -6.85 1.01 -1.82
CA GLY A 51 -5.70 1.40 -1.00
C GLY A 51 -5.32 2.87 -1.02
N ASN A 52 -6.23 3.80 -1.33
CA ASN A 52 -5.87 5.22 -1.49
C ASN A 52 -5.16 5.83 -0.27
N PHE A 53 -5.61 5.52 0.96
CA PHE A 53 -4.91 5.94 2.17
C PHE A 53 -3.58 5.21 2.37
N LEU A 54 -3.58 3.88 2.25
CA LEU A 54 -2.40 3.05 2.51
C LEU A 54 -1.24 3.39 1.57
N VAL A 55 -1.53 3.64 0.30
CA VAL A 55 -0.55 4.09 -0.70
C VAL A 55 0.07 5.42 -0.29
N GLU A 56 -0.73 6.39 0.16
CA GLU A 56 -0.22 7.70 0.55
C GLU A 56 0.55 7.65 1.89
N ILE A 57 0.09 6.83 2.84
CA ILE A 57 0.83 6.56 4.10
C ILE A 57 2.19 5.94 3.78
N LEU A 58 2.23 4.90 2.92
CA LEU A 58 3.47 4.27 2.51
C LEU A 58 4.41 5.27 1.83
N ARG A 59 3.88 6.12 0.94
CA ARG A 59 4.66 7.16 0.26
C ARG A 59 5.32 8.11 1.25
N ARG A 60 4.58 8.60 2.25
CA ARG A 60 5.10 9.48 3.31
C ARG A 60 6.18 8.79 4.14
N LYS A 61 5.97 7.52 4.52
CA LYS A 61 6.97 6.72 5.25
C LYS A 61 8.24 6.48 4.42
N LEU A 62 8.12 6.11 3.14
CA LEU A 62 9.27 5.86 2.27
C LEU A 62 10.06 7.15 1.98
N ASN A 63 9.41 8.31 1.91
CA ASN A 63 10.10 9.60 1.85
C ASN A 63 10.98 9.84 3.10
N GLU A 64 10.49 9.45 4.28
CA GLU A 64 11.27 9.53 5.52
C GLU A 64 12.41 8.50 5.56
N VAL A 65 12.20 7.29 5.03
CA VAL A 65 13.27 6.30 4.85
C VAL A 65 14.38 6.86 3.94
N ASP A 66 14.01 7.44 2.79
CA ASP A 66 14.93 8.12 1.88
C ASP A 66 15.71 9.22 2.60
N ARG A 67 15.01 10.08 3.34
CA ARG A 67 15.61 11.23 4.03
C ARG A 67 16.64 10.80 5.09
N ARG A 68 16.30 9.79 5.90
CA ARG A 68 17.09 9.36 7.06
C ARG A 68 18.21 8.38 6.71
N TYR A 69 17.96 7.45 5.78
CA TYR A 69 18.86 6.32 5.52
C TYR A 69 19.54 6.37 4.14
N LYS A 70 19.56 7.53 3.48
CA LYS A 70 20.19 7.69 2.16
C LYS A 70 21.63 7.22 2.03
N ARG A 71 22.41 7.08 3.11
CA ARG A 71 23.84 6.71 3.00
C ARG A 71 24.11 5.21 3.01
N SER A 72 23.15 4.40 3.45
CA SER A 72 23.32 2.96 3.67
C SER A 72 22.20 2.22 2.97
N ARG A 73 22.54 1.40 1.97
CA ARG A 73 21.56 0.54 1.28
C ARG A 73 20.88 -0.40 2.27
N HIS A 74 21.66 -1.02 3.15
CA HIS A 74 21.16 -1.97 4.14
C HIS A 74 20.15 -1.30 5.09
N ASP A 75 20.47 -0.13 5.63
CA ASP A 75 19.55 0.56 6.54
C ASP A 75 18.30 1.07 5.81
N TRP A 76 18.46 1.51 4.56
CA TRP A 76 17.33 1.89 3.72
C TRP A 76 16.39 0.69 3.50
N GLU A 77 16.93 -0.46 3.04
CA GLU A 77 16.16 -1.67 2.78
C GLU A 77 15.44 -2.16 4.03
N ARG A 78 16.16 -2.23 5.15
CA ARG A 78 15.59 -2.61 6.46
C ARG A 78 14.41 -1.71 6.85
N ASN A 79 14.58 -0.40 6.77
CA ASN A 79 13.53 0.54 7.20
C ASN A 79 12.39 0.67 6.18
N ALA A 80 12.65 0.45 4.89
CA ALA A 80 11.61 0.35 3.88
C ALA A 80 10.71 -0.86 4.11
N VAL A 81 11.28 -2.01 4.49
CA VAL A 81 10.50 -3.19 4.92
C VAL A 81 9.68 -2.87 6.16
N VAL A 82 10.24 -2.19 7.16
CA VAL A 82 9.47 -1.74 8.35
C VAL A 82 8.29 -0.85 7.95
N ALA A 83 8.47 0.08 7.01
CA ALA A 83 7.39 0.94 6.53
C ALA A 83 6.23 0.12 5.94
N VAL A 84 6.51 -0.84 5.06
CA VAL A 84 5.51 -1.73 4.46
C VAL A 84 4.85 -2.63 5.52
N SER A 85 5.63 -3.22 6.42
CA SER A 85 5.11 -4.10 7.47
C SER A 85 4.31 -3.37 8.56
N SER A 86 4.27 -2.04 8.55
CA SER A 86 3.56 -1.21 9.52
C SER A 86 2.16 -0.77 9.08
N ILE A 87 1.75 -1.10 7.86
CA ILE A 87 0.44 -0.71 7.32
C ILE A 87 -0.41 -1.96 7.06
N TYR A 88 -1.70 -1.88 7.40
CA TYR A 88 -2.64 -2.98 7.31
C TYR A 88 -3.93 -2.50 6.65
N GLY A 89 -4.43 -3.27 5.69
CA GLY A 89 -5.71 -3.01 5.02
C GLY A 89 -6.60 -4.25 5.12
N ILE A 90 -7.89 -4.02 5.37
CA ILE A 90 -8.92 -5.07 5.32
C ILE A 90 -9.97 -4.60 4.33
N ASP A 91 -10.37 -5.45 3.41
CA ASP A 91 -11.54 -5.20 2.56
C ASP A 91 -12.33 -6.50 2.36
N ILE A 92 -13.62 -6.36 2.07
CA ILE A 92 -14.52 -7.49 1.80
C ILE A 92 -14.42 -7.95 0.33
N ASP A 93 -13.98 -7.07 -0.57
CA ASP A 93 -13.85 -7.32 -1.99
C ASP A 93 -12.41 -7.70 -2.33
N GLU A 94 -12.20 -8.94 -2.75
CA GLU A 94 -10.88 -9.49 -3.09
C GLU A 94 -10.21 -8.70 -4.23
N GLU A 95 -10.97 -8.25 -5.23
CA GLU A 95 -10.44 -7.45 -6.35
C GLU A 95 -9.81 -6.14 -5.84
N ASN A 96 -10.45 -5.51 -4.85
CA ASN A 96 -9.93 -4.29 -4.24
C ASN A 96 -8.66 -4.57 -3.43
N VAL A 97 -8.64 -5.68 -2.69
CA VAL A 97 -7.45 -6.11 -1.95
C VAL A 97 -6.28 -6.33 -2.91
N GLU A 98 -6.49 -7.03 -4.02
CA GLU A 98 -5.47 -7.23 -5.07
C GLU A 98 -4.95 -5.90 -5.62
N ASP A 99 -5.85 -5.01 -6.06
CA ASP A 99 -5.50 -3.66 -6.56
C ASP A 99 -4.68 -2.86 -5.53
N CYS A 100 -5.08 -2.90 -4.26
CA CYS A 100 -4.39 -2.22 -3.17
C CYS A 100 -2.95 -2.73 -3.02
N ARG A 101 -2.78 -4.05 -3.04
CA ARG A 101 -1.48 -4.70 -2.89
C ARG A 101 -0.54 -4.40 -4.04
N ASP A 102 -1.04 -4.47 -5.26
CA ASP A 102 -0.27 -4.14 -6.46
C ASP A 102 0.19 -2.70 -6.45
N ARG A 103 -0.68 -1.77 -6.06
CA ARG A 103 -0.33 -0.35 -5.93
C ARG A 103 0.72 -0.09 -4.86
N LEU A 104 0.64 -0.76 -3.71
CA LEU A 104 1.64 -0.68 -2.64
C LEU A 104 2.99 -1.23 -3.13
N PHE A 105 2.98 -2.36 -3.83
CA PHE A 105 4.16 -3.00 -4.35
C PHE A 105 4.84 -2.17 -5.44
N VAL A 106 4.08 -1.66 -6.41
CA VAL A 106 4.57 -0.75 -7.45
C VAL A 106 5.20 0.49 -6.82
N LEU A 107 4.54 1.11 -5.83
CA LEU A 107 5.09 2.26 -5.13
C LEU A 107 6.43 1.93 -4.45
N PHE A 108 6.53 0.79 -3.77
CA PHE A 108 7.78 0.36 -3.16
C PHE A 108 8.90 0.17 -4.20
N LEU A 109 8.59 -0.51 -5.31
CA LEU A 109 9.54 -0.71 -6.41
C LEU A 109 10.00 0.62 -7.02
N GLU A 110 9.10 1.58 -7.23
CA GLU A 110 9.46 2.91 -7.73
C GLU A 110 10.48 3.60 -6.83
N PHE A 111 10.28 3.56 -5.51
CA PHE A 111 11.24 4.10 -4.55
C PHE A 111 12.59 3.36 -4.61
N TYR A 112 12.56 2.03 -4.67
CA TYR A 112 13.74 1.18 -4.73
C TYR A 112 14.58 1.43 -6.00
N GLU A 113 13.96 1.33 -7.18
CA GLU A 113 14.61 1.49 -8.48
C GLU A 113 15.17 2.91 -8.64
N ARG A 114 14.40 3.92 -8.22
CA ARG A 114 14.85 5.33 -8.19
C ARG A 114 16.09 5.50 -7.33
N ARG A 115 16.16 4.83 -6.17
CA ARG A 115 17.30 4.98 -5.24
C ARG A 115 18.53 4.24 -5.70
N PHE A 116 18.41 3.00 -6.18
CA PHE A 116 19.57 2.13 -6.43
C PHE A 116 19.96 2.01 -7.90
N ARG A 117 19.19 2.59 -8.84
CA ARG A 117 19.43 2.52 -10.30
C ARG A 117 19.63 1.09 -10.82
N GLN A 118 19.18 0.10 -10.06
CA GLN A 118 19.17 -1.32 -10.42
C GLN A 118 17.74 -1.65 -10.82
N ARG A 119 17.56 -2.22 -12.03
CA ARG A 119 16.28 -2.86 -12.35
C ARG A 119 16.14 -4.06 -11.42
N VAL A 120 15.03 -4.11 -10.70
CA VAL A 120 14.71 -5.29 -9.90
C VAL A 120 14.60 -6.49 -10.86
N ARG A 121 15.29 -7.59 -10.55
CA ARG A 121 15.20 -8.84 -11.34
C ARG A 121 13.73 -9.25 -11.46
N HIS A 122 13.34 -9.80 -12.62
CA HIS A 122 11.95 -10.15 -12.91
C HIS A 122 11.31 -11.03 -11.82
N GLU A 123 12.09 -11.95 -11.24
CA GLU A 123 11.67 -12.84 -10.15
C GLU A 123 11.29 -12.10 -8.85
N CYS A 124 11.83 -10.90 -8.62
CA CYS A 124 11.52 -10.04 -7.48
C CYS A 124 10.44 -8.99 -7.80
N ARG A 125 9.88 -9.01 -9.02
CA ARG A 125 8.74 -8.17 -9.44
C ARG A 125 7.39 -8.85 -9.22
N GLU A 126 7.39 -10.09 -8.77
CA GLU A 126 6.21 -10.75 -8.24
C GLU A 126 6.03 -10.30 -6.77
N PRO A 127 4.81 -9.97 -6.32
CA PRO A 127 4.54 -9.67 -4.92
C PRO A 127 5.07 -10.81 -4.04
N CYS A 128 6.04 -10.51 -3.16
CA CYS A 128 6.66 -11.50 -2.29
C CYS A 128 5.58 -12.20 -1.44
N GLY A 129 5.71 -13.52 -1.15
CA GLY A 129 4.69 -14.35 -0.48
C GLY A 129 4.15 -13.85 0.88
N ILE A 130 4.75 -12.81 1.48
CA ILE A 130 4.15 -12.02 2.57
C ILE A 130 2.81 -11.38 2.14
N PHE A 131 2.70 -10.96 0.88
CA PHE A 131 1.45 -10.56 0.27
C PHE A 131 0.56 -11.81 0.11
N TRP A 132 1.00 -12.90 -0.50
CA TRP A 132 0.14 -14.07 -0.81
C TRP A 132 -0.50 -14.79 0.40
N ALA A 133 0.07 -14.71 1.61
CA ALA A 133 -0.37 -15.54 2.75
C ALA A 133 -1.75 -15.22 3.36
N ALA A 134 -2.47 -14.19 2.90
CA ALA A 134 -3.76 -13.79 3.48
C ALA A 134 -5.01 -14.35 2.75
N THR A 135 -4.86 -15.09 1.65
CA THR A 135 -6.01 -15.61 0.86
C THR A 135 -6.11 -17.13 0.79
N SER A 136 -5.18 -17.89 1.39
CA SER A 136 -5.28 -19.35 1.45
C SER A 136 -6.09 -19.85 2.65
N SER A 137 -7.34 -19.38 2.79
CA SER A 137 -8.38 -20.07 3.57
C SER A 137 -9.61 -20.27 2.70
N GLY A 138 -9.55 -21.27 1.82
CA GLY A 138 -10.65 -21.57 0.91
C GLY A 138 -10.41 -22.74 -0.06
N ALA A 139 -9.60 -23.73 0.32
CA ALA A 139 -9.55 -25.00 -0.41
C ALA A 139 -10.18 -26.08 0.48
N THR A 140 -11.42 -26.38 0.14
CA THR A 140 -12.22 -27.53 0.59
C THR A 140 -11.38 -28.80 0.73
N ARG A 141 -11.32 -29.33 1.96
CA ARG A 141 -11.11 -30.76 2.17
C ARG A 141 -12.49 -31.42 2.23
N GLU A 142 -12.96 -31.90 1.08
CA GLU A 142 -13.95 -32.97 1.00
C GLU A 142 -13.43 -34.02 0.01
N ALA A 143 -13.60 -35.29 0.42
CA ALA A 143 -13.13 -36.57 -0.14
C ALA A 143 -11.62 -36.89 0.06
#